data_AF-A0A968Z7C4-F1
#
_entry.id   AF-A0A968Z7C4-F1
#
_cell.length_a   1.000
_cell.length_b   1.000
_cell.length_c   1.000
_cell.angle_alpha   90.00
_cell.angle_beta   90.00
_cell.angle_gamma   90.00
#
_symmetry.space_group_name_H-M   'P 1'
#
loop_
_entity.id
_entity.type
_entity.pdbx_description
1 polymer ?
#
loop_
_entity_poly.entity_id
_entity_poly.type
_entity_poly.pdbx_seq_one_letter_code
_entity_poly.pdbx_strand_id
1 'polypeptide(L)' 'MSSFTPTTVPFQPVLILQQQTATIYEKAPRTTSKAYTAAQKALKFNEELTFSDEEIDLLLPKTLQKKNR' A
#
# COMPACT_ATOMS: atom_id res chain seq x y z
N MET A 1 13.27 8.97 51.74
CA MET A 1 13.28 9.61 50.40
C MET A 1 13.59 8.52 49.39
N SER A 2 12.56 7.90 48.81
CA SER A 2 12.72 6.78 47.87
C SER A 2 13.05 7.35 46.50
N SER A 3 14.30 7.23 46.07
CA SER A 3 14.75 7.67 44.75
C SER A 3 14.18 6.71 43.70
N PHE A 4 13.15 7.16 42.98
CA PHE A 4 12.73 6.53 41.74
C PHE A 4 13.86 6.67 40.71
N THR A 5 14.64 5.62 40.51
CA THR A 5 15.48 5.52 39.32
C THR A 5 14.57 5.14 38.15
N PRO A 6 14.52 5.91 37.05
CA PRO A 6 13.76 5.51 35.89
C PRO A 6 14.41 4.23 35.34
N THR A 7 13.68 3.12 35.41
CA THR A 7 14.06 1.87 34.75
C THR A 7 14.23 2.19 33.27
N THR A 8 15.47 2.27 32.80
CA THR A 8 15.81 2.29 31.39
C THR A 8 15.34 0.98 30.80
N VAL A 9 14.12 0.97 30.26
CA VAL A 9 13.61 -0.14 29.48
C VAL A 9 14.57 -0.30 28.30
N PRO A 10 15.19 -1.48 28.10
CA PRO A 10 16.15 -1.65 27.03
C PRO A 10 15.42 -1.48 25.69
N PHE A 11 15.76 -0.42 24.94
CA PHE A 11 15.29 -0.17 23.56
C PHE A 11 15.77 -1.23 22.54
N GLN A 12 16.40 -2.30 23.01
CA GLN A 12 17.00 -3.37 22.21
C GLN A 12 16.02 -4.07 21.22
N PRO A 13 14.75 -4.39 21.56
CA PRO A 13 13.89 -5.10 20.61
C PRO A 13 13.48 -4.22 19.42
N VAL A 14 13.36 -2.91 19.61
CA VAL A 14 13.02 -1.97 18.53
C VAL A 14 14.20 -1.76 17.59
N LEU A 15 15.42 -1.70 18.13
CA LEU A 15 16.64 -1.54 17.34
C LEU A 15 16.86 -2.71 16.38
N ILE A 16 16.60 -3.94 16.82
CA ILE A 16 16.72 -5.15 15.99
C ILE A 16 15.74 -5.09 14.82
N LEU A 17 14.48 -4.73 15.09
CA LEU A 17 13.46 -4.62 14.04
C LEU A 17 13.80 -3.52 13.02
N GLN A 18 14.30 -2.38 13.50
CA GLN A 18 14.75 -1.28 12.64
C GLN A 18 15.92 -1.69 11.73
N GLN A 19 16.89 -2.43 12.25
CA GLN A 19 18.02 -2.94 11.47
C GLN A 19 17.55 -3.96 10.42
N GLN A 20 16.70 -4.91 10.80
CA GLN A 20 16.17 -5.92 9.87
C GLN A 20 15.37 -5.26 8.75
N THR A 21 14.47 -4.35 9.07
CA THR A 21 13.68 -3.62 8.07
C THR A 21 14.56 -2.79 7.13
N ALA A 22 15.58 -2.10 7.66
CA ALA A 22 16.54 -1.36 6.84
C ALA A 22 17.25 -2.25 5.81
N THR A 23 17.74 -3.43 6.22
CA THR A 23 18.41 -4.37 5.29
C THR A 23 17.50 -4.90 4.19
N ILE A 24 16.19 -5.05 4.48
CA ILE A 24 15.20 -5.48 3.50
C ILE A 24 14.93 -4.36 2.50
N TYR A 25 14.69 -3.13 2.99
CA TYR A 25 14.44 -1.97 2.13
C TYR A 25 15.67 -1.57 1.30
N GLU A 26 16.89 -1.78 1.79
CA GLU A 26 18.13 -1.56 1.02
C GLU A 26 18.20 -2.47 -0.21
N LYS A 27 17.78 -3.73 -0.08
CA LYS A 27 17.75 -4.72 -1.16
C LYS A 27 16.50 -4.63 -2.03
N ALA A 28 15.49 -3.88 -1.60
CA ALA A 28 14.27 -3.73 -2.35
C ALA A 28 14.56 -3.03 -3.69
N PRO A 29 14.13 -3.61 -4.83
CA PRO A 29 14.34 -2.97 -6.11
C PRO A 29 13.65 -1.61 -6.11
N ARG A 30 14.41 -0.56 -6.41
CA ARG A 30 13.83 0.76 -6.64
C ARG A 30 12.91 0.70 -7.86
N THR A 31 11.86 1.51 -7.84
CA THR A 31 11.00 1.71 -9.01
C THR A 31 11.87 2.10 -10.21
N THR A 32 11.97 1.20 -11.18
CA THR A 32 12.76 1.45 -12.39
C THR A 32 11.98 2.34 -13.35
N SER A 33 12.68 3.09 -14.20
CA SER A 33 12.03 3.91 -15.25
C SER A 33 11.11 3.06 -16.16
N LYS A 34 11.48 1.81 -16.43
CA LYS A 34 10.64 0.85 -17.16
C LYS A 34 9.35 0.49 -16.41
N ALA A 35 9.45 0.20 -15.11
CA ALA A 35 8.27 -0.08 -14.29
C ALA A 35 7.35 1.15 -14.19
N TYR A 36 7.94 2.34 -14.06
CA TYR A 36 7.19 3.60 -14.02
C TYR A 36 6.44 3.88 -15.33
N THR A 37 7.11 3.73 -16.48
CA THR A 37 6.47 3.93 -17.79
C THR A 37 5.39 2.90 -18.08
N ALA A 38 5.59 1.63 -17.67
CA ALA A 38 4.56 0.60 -17.76
C ALA A 38 3.32 0.94 -16.91
N ALA A 39 3.52 1.33 -15.65
CA ALA A 39 2.43 1.76 -14.77
C ALA A 39 1.71 3.00 -15.32
N GLN A 40 2.44 3.97 -15.84
CA GLN A 40 1.85 5.15 -16.47
C GLN A 40 1.00 4.78 -17.69
N LYS A 41 1.45 3.83 -18.51
CA LYS A 41 0.69 3.35 -19.66
C LYS A 41 -0.60 2.65 -19.20
N ALA A 42 -0.51 1.79 -18.20
CA ALA A 42 -1.66 1.07 -17.64
C ALA A 42 -2.73 2.05 -17.12
N LEU A 43 -2.32 3.03 -16.31
CA LEU A 43 -3.23 4.05 -15.76
C LEU A 43 -3.86 4.93 -16.84
N LYS A 44 -3.13 5.28 -17.90
CA LYS A 44 -3.61 6.22 -18.92
C LYS A 44 -4.44 5.56 -20.02
N PHE A 45 -4.12 4.33 -20.39
CA PHE A 45 -4.64 3.72 -21.61
C PHE A 45 -5.34 2.38 -21.37
N ASN A 46 -5.07 1.70 -20.26
CA ASN A 46 -5.68 0.42 -19.96
C ASN A 46 -6.79 0.54 -18.92
N GLU A 47 -7.21 1.77 -18.59
CA GLU A 47 -8.28 2.01 -17.62
C GLU A 47 -8.02 1.33 -16.26
N GLU A 48 -6.74 1.14 -15.91
CA GLU A 48 -6.35 0.54 -14.64
C GLU A 48 -6.80 1.47 -13.50
N LEU A 49 -7.45 0.90 -12.48
CA LEU A 49 -8.12 1.64 -11.38
C LEU A 49 -9.37 2.43 -11.79
N THR A 50 -9.91 2.19 -12.97
CA THR A 50 -11.26 2.63 -13.35
C THR A 50 -12.15 1.42 -13.60
N PHE A 51 -13.46 1.62 -13.54
CA PHE A 51 -14.44 0.55 -13.77
C PHE A 51 -15.22 0.86 -15.05
N SER A 52 -15.52 -0.18 -15.83
CA SER A 52 -16.44 -0.05 -16.96
C SER A 52 -17.88 0.20 -16.47
N ASP A 53 -18.74 0.74 -17.34
CA ASP A 53 -20.15 0.92 -17.02
C ASP A 53 -20.82 -0.41 -16.60
N GLU A 54 -20.42 -1.53 -17.21
CA GLU A 54 -20.90 -2.86 -16.86
C GLU A 54 -20.43 -3.33 -15.48
N GLU A 55 -19.17 -3.08 -15.14
CA GLU A 55 -18.61 -3.44 -13.84
C GLU A 55 -19.26 -2.60 -12.73
N ILE A 56 -19.47 -1.31 -12.96
CA ILE A 56 -20.21 -0.43 -12.04
C ILE A 56 -21.62 -0.97 -11.82
N ASP A 57 -22.31 -1.39 -12.88
CA ASP A 57 -23.66 -1.96 -12.76
C ASP A 57 -23.66 -3.22 -11.88
N LEU A 58 -22.65 -4.08 -11.99
CA LEU A 58 -22.52 -5.27 -11.13
C LEU A 58 -22.29 -4.94 -9.65
N LEU A 59 -21.66 -3.80 -9.36
CA LEU A 59 -21.45 -3.32 -7.98
C LEU A 59 -22.70 -2.68 -7.38
N LEU A 60 -23.67 -2.28 -8.21
CA LEU A 60 -24.90 -1.65 -7.76
C LEU A 60 -26.01 -2.67 -7.45
N PRO A 61 -26.88 -2.40 -6.45
CA PRO A 61 -28.10 -3.16 -6.22
C PRO A 61 -29.01 -3.16 -7.45
N LYS A 62 -29.78 -4.24 -7.68
CA LYS A 62 -30.62 -4.44 -8.88
C LYS A 62 -31.53 -3.26 -9.24
N THR A 63 -32.00 -2.51 -8.24
CA THR A 63 -32.88 -1.35 -8.42
C THR A 63 -32.17 -0.12 -9.00
N LEU A 64 -30.85 -0.05 -8.91
CA LEU A 64 -30.01 1.06 -9.39
C LEU A 64 -29.21 0.68 -10.65
N GLN A 65 -29.31 -0.57 -11.09
CA GLN A 65 -28.64 -1.04 -12.31
C GLN A 65 -29.28 -0.41 -13.55
N LYS A 66 -28.45 0.22 -14.39
CA LYS A 66 -28.89 0.82 -15.66
C LYS A 66 -29.47 -0.24 -16.59
N LYS A 67 -28.98 -1.48 -16.56
CA LYS A 67 -29.48 -2.60 -17.38
C LYS A 67 -30.88 -3.12 -16.96
N ASN A 68 -31.34 -2.83 -15.75
CA ASN A 68 -32.65 -3.26 -15.23
C ASN A 68 -33.74 -2.19 -15.40
N ARG A 69 -33.46 -1.10 -16.12
CA ARG A 69 -34.36 0.02 -16.34
C ARG A 69 -34.87 0.03 -17.79
#